data_AF-A0A6M5Y9D2-F1
#
_entry.id   AF-A0A6M5Y9D2-F1
#
_cell.length_a   1.000
_cell.length_b   1.000
_cell.length_c   1.000
_cell.angle_alpha   90.00
_cell.angle_beta   90.00
_cell.angle_gamma   90.00
#
_symmetry.space_group_name_H-M   'P 1'
#
loop_
_entity.id
_entity.type
_entity.pdbx_description
1 polymer ?
#
loop_
_entity_poly.entity_id
_entity_poly.type
_entity_poly.pdbx_seq_one_letter_code
_entity_poly.pdbx_strand_id
1 'polypeptide(L)'
;MSPDYIQAITSIASVLVTLAGFILINRQIKQVDKSTRGQTHSYLYTHQDSITRLFIEKPALRAFFYDDLTPDTRHKNDIVIRAVTELVADFCEHIYLQLPNLPDDIRKGWDGYMKNLYNNSPLLREHFERGSGEWYSKEFIEALSHSYVPMQKKTQ
;
A
#
# COMPACT_ATOMS: atom_id res chain seq x y z
N MET A 1 35.19 -34.17 -38.45
CA MET A 1 35.31 -32.93 -37.65
C MET A 1 36.13 -33.30 -36.41
N SER A 2 37.24 -32.62 -36.10
CA SER A 2 38.04 -33.02 -34.92
C SER A 2 37.28 -32.67 -33.63
N PRO A 3 37.49 -33.42 -32.54
CA PRO A 3 36.83 -33.19 -31.25
C PRO A 3 36.95 -31.75 -30.74
N ASP A 4 38.07 -31.09 -31.02
CA ASP A 4 38.36 -29.72 -30.58
C ASP A 4 37.41 -28.69 -31.22
N TYR A 5 37.05 -28.87 -32.49
CA TYR A 5 36.08 -27.99 -33.17
C TYR A 5 34.68 -28.10 -32.56
N ILE A 6 34.28 -29.31 -32.16
CA ILE A 6 32.97 -29.53 -31.52
C ILE A 6 32.92 -28.84 -30.16
N GLN A 7 33.99 -28.93 -29.36
CA GLN A 7 34.08 -28.26 -28.05
C GLN A 7 34.08 -26.73 -28.15
N ALA A 8 34.76 -26.16 -29.15
CA ALA A 8 34.76 -24.72 -29.36
C ALA A 8 33.35 -24.21 -29.74
N ILE A 9 32.66 -24.90 -30.64
CA ILE A 9 31.30 -24.55 -31.05
C ILE A 9 30.32 -24.65 -29.89
N THR A 10 30.37 -25.72 -29.08
CA THR A 10 29.48 -25.86 -27.93
C THR A 10 29.73 -24.81 -26.86
N SER A 11 30.98 -24.40 -26.65
CA SER A 11 31.34 -23.35 -25.70
C SER A 11 30.85 -21.97 -26.14
N ILE A 12 30.96 -21.65 -27.43
CA ILE A 12 30.42 -20.39 -27.97
C ILE A 12 28.89 -20.41 -27.89
N ALA A 13 28.26 -21.53 -28.26
CA ALA A 13 26.81 -21.69 -28.19
C ALA A 13 26.29 -21.56 -26.74
N SER A 14 26.97 -22.15 -25.76
CA SER A 14 26.56 -22.06 -24.35
C SER A 14 26.65 -20.62 -23.83
N VAL A 15 27.72 -19.89 -24.14
CA VAL A 15 27.87 -18.47 -23.79
C VAL A 15 26.75 -17.63 -24.39
N LEU A 16 26.40 -17.85 -25.67
CA LEU A 16 25.30 -17.14 -26.33
C LEU A 16 23.95 -17.45 -25.69
N VAL A 17 23.68 -18.72 -25.35
CA VAL A 17 22.47 -19.14 -24.64
C VAL A 17 22.40 -18.50 -23.26
N THR A 18 23.49 -18.48 -22.51
CA THR A 18 23.57 -17.83 -21.20
C THR A 18 23.30 -16.33 -21.31
N LEU A 19 23.90 -15.64 -22.28
CA LEU A 19 23.69 -14.21 -22.50
C LEU A 19 22.22 -13.90 -22.85
N ALA A 20 21.63 -14.69 -23.75
CA ALA A 20 20.21 -14.60 -24.09
C ALA A 20 19.31 -14.85 -22.86
N GLY A 21 19.67 -15.83 -22.03
CA GLY A 21 19.00 -16.13 -20.77
C GLY A 21 18.98 -14.92 -19.83
N PHE A 22 20.14 -14.26 -19.61
CA PHE A 22 20.21 -13.05 -18.79
C PHE A 22 19.36 -11.90 -19.35
N ILE A 23 19.34 -11.71 -20.67
CA ILE A 23 18.50 -10.69 -21.32
C ILE A 23 17.01 -10.98 -21.07
N LEU A 24 16.59 -12.24 -21.22
CA LEU A 24 15.20 -12.65 -21.00
C LEU A 24 14.79 -12.48 -19.53
N ILE A 25 15.64 -12.88 -18.59
CA ILE A 25 15.40 -12.70 -17.15
C ILE A 25 15.22 -11.21 -16.82
N ASN A 26 16.09 -10.34 -17.32
CA ASN A 26 15.98 -8.90 -17.08
C ASN A 26 14.67 -8.31 -17.65
N ARG A 27 14.24 -8.78 -18.83
CA ARG A 27 12.93 -8.39 -19.39
C ARG A 27 11.77 -8.90 -18.55
N GLN A 28 11.86 -10.13 -18.05
CA GLN A 28 10.84 -10.73 -17.19
C GLN A 28 10.68 -9.96 -15.88
N ILE A 29 11.79 -9.61 -15.21
CA ILE A 29 11.76 -8.80 -13.97
C ILE A 29 11.04 -7.47 -14.21
N LYS A 30 11.37 -6.75 -15.28
CA LYS A 30 10.72 -5.47 -15.62
C LYS A 30 9.22 -5.63 -15.90
N GLN A 31 8.81 -6.72 -16.52
CA GLN A 31 7.40 -7.00 -16.80
C GLN A 31 6.64 -7.37 -15.53
N VAL A 32 7.26 -8.16 -14.64
CA VAL A 32 6.72 -8.48 -13.32
C VAL A 32 6.55 -7.20 -12.51
N ASP A 33 7.55 -6.33 -12.44
CA ASP A 33 7.45 -5.03 -11.76
C ASP A 33 6.27 -4.20 -12.27
N LYS A 34 6.10 -4.12 -13.59
CA LYS A 34 4.97 -3.40 -14.19
C LYS A 34 3.62 -4.04 -13.85
N SER A 35 3.54 -5.36 -13.89
CA SER A 35 2.34 -6.11 -13.52
C SER A 35 1.98 -5.91 -12.05
N THR A 36 2.96 -6.04 -11.15
CA THR A 36 2.81 -5.86 -9.71
C THR A 36 2.32 -4.44 -9.40
N ARG A 37 2.89 -3.40 -10.03
CA ARG A 37 2.40 -2.02 -9.87
C ARG A 37 0.93 -1.88 -10.26
N GLY A 38 0.53 -2.43 -11.41
CA GLY A 38 -0.87 -2.41 -11.86
C GLY A 38 -1.81 -3.12 -10.87
N GLN A 39 -1.37 -4.26 -10.32
CA GLN A 39 -2.12 -5.02 -9.31
C GLN A 39 -2.23 -4.25 -7.99
N THR A 40 -1.14 -3.66 -7.48
CA THR A 40 -1.17 -2.82 -6.27
C THR A 40 -2.14 -1.66 -6.42
N HIS A 41 -2.09 -0.95 -7.56
CA HIS A 41 -3.07 0.12 -7.85
C HIS A 41 -4.51 -0.40 -7.80
N SER A 42 -4.81 -1.47 -8.54
CA SER A 42 -6.16 -2.02 -8.58
C SER A 42 -6.63 -2.46 -7.19
N TYR A 43 -5.75 -3.03 -6.39
CA TYR A 43 -6.09 -3.56 -5.07
C TYR A 43 -6.43 -2.45 -4.06
N LEU A 44 -5.66 -1.35 -4.06
CA LEU A 44 -5.96 -0.18 -3.23
C LEU A 44 -7.33 0.44 -3.60
N TYR A 45 -7.62 0.57 -4.90
CA TYR A 45 -8.91 1.09 -5.36
C TYR A 45 -10.08 0.16 -5.03
N THR A 46 -9.92 -1.17 -5.12
CA THR A 46 -10.97 -2.11 -4.72
C THR A 46 -11.26 -2.00 -3.22
N HIS A 47 -10.23 -1.86 -2.38
CA HIS A 47 -10.44 -1.70 -0.94
C HIS A 47 -11.11 -0.35 -0.63
N GLN A 48 -10.71 0.73 -1.32
CA GLN A 48 -11.38 2.03 -1.22
C GLN A 48 -12.84 1.98 -1.70
N ASP A 49 -13.15 1.23 -2.76
CA ASP A 49 -14.52 1.07 -3.27
C ASP A 49 -15.43 0.46 -2.20
N SER A 50 -14.97 -0.54 -1.45
CA SER A 50 -15.71 -1.13 -0.33
C SER A 50 -16.03 -0.11 0.77
N ILE A 51 -15.06 0.73 1.16
CA ILE A 51 -15.26 1.80 2.14
C ILE A 51 -16.23 2.86 1.58
N THR A 52 -16.09 3.20 0.31
CA THR A 52 -16.94 4.19 -0.35
C THR A 52 -18.39 3.72 -0.43
N ARG A 53 -18.63 2.45 -0.78
CA ARG A 53 -19.96 1.83 -0.78
C ARG A 53 -20.58 1.85 0.61
N LEU A 54 -19.80 1.53 1.64
CA LEU A 54 -20.24 1.60 3.03
C LEU A 54 -20.69 3.03 3.41
N PHE A 55 -19.96 4.06 2.99
CA PHE A 55 -20.38 5.45 3.20
C PHE A 55 -21.59 5.85 2.36
N ILE A 56 -21.79 5.29 1.17
CA ILE A 56 -23.01 5.51 0.39
C ILE A 56 -24.22 4.87 1.09
N GLU A 57 -24.06 3.66 1.63
CA GLU A 57 -25.12 2.94 2.36
C GLU A 57 -25.43 3.58 3.72
N LYS A 58 -24.40 4.15 4.38
CA LYS A 58 -24.53 4.81 5.69
C LYS A 58 -23.86 6.19 5.67
N PRO A 59 -24.47 7.21 5.02
CA PRO A 59 -23.85 8.52 4.82
C PRO A 59 -23.42 9.24 6.09
N ALA A 60 -24.18 9.05 7.17
CA ALA A 60 -23.87 9.64 8.48
C ALA A 60 -22.50 9.22 9.03
N LEU A 61 -21.98 8.05 8.62
CA LEU A 61 -20.67 7.59 9.09
C LEU A 61 -19.51 8.39 8.48
N ARG A 62 -19.69 8.94 7.27
CA ARG A 62 -18.64 9.67 6.56
C ARG A 62 -18.14 10.88 7.35
N ALA A 63 -19.04 11.58 8.04
CA ALA A 63 -18.70 12.80 8.78
C ALA A 63 -17.67 12.56 9.89
N PHE A 64 -17.64 11.37 10.49
CA PHE A 64 -16.66 11.02 11.52
C PHE A 64 -15.21 10.88 10.99
N PHE A 65 -15.04 10.79 9.66
CA PHE A 65 -13.73 10.59 9.02
C PHE A 65 -13.25 11.80 8.22
N TYR A 66 -14.17 12.67 7.80
CA TYR A 66 -13.86 13.80 6.91
C TYR A 66 -14.15 15.17 7.52
N ASP A 67 -15.00 15.25 8.55
CA ASP A 67 -15.55 16.51 9.05
C ASP A 67 -15.22 16.77 10.54
N ASP A 68 -14.18 16.12 11.08
CA ASP A 68 -13.70 16.23 12.47
C ASP A 68 -14.79 16.08 13.55
N LEU A 69 -15.79 15.23 13.27
CA LEU A 69 -16.92 15.02 14.15
C LEU A 69 -16.59 13.99 15.25
N THR A 70 -16.85 14.35 16.50
CA THR A 70 -16.79 13.42 17.65
C THR A 70 -18.17 12.78 17.88
N PRO A 71 -18.29 11.45 17.97
CA PRO A 71 -19.57 10.82 18.26
C PRO A 71 -20.05 11.14 19.69
N ASP A 72 -21.34 11.39 19.86
CA ASP A 72 -21.97 11.39 21.19
C ASP A 72 -21.89 9.97 21.78
N THR A 73 -21.34 9.86 22.99
CA THR A 73 -21.07 8.59 23.70
C THR A 73 -22.32 7.77 23.99
N ARG A 74 -23.53 8.31 23.72
CA ARG A 74 -24.82 7.63 23.81
C ARG A 74 -25.35 7.12 22.46
N HIS A 75 -24.57 7.18 21.38
CA HIS A 75 -25.02 6.67 20.09
C HIS A 75 -25.32 5.17 20.14
N LYS A 76 -26.55 4.80 19.77
CA LYS A 76 -26.99 3.41 19.55
C LYS A 76 -26.12 2.60 18.57
N ASN A 77 -25.24 3.28 17.82
CA ASN A 77 -24.39 2.69 16.79
C ASN A 77 -22.89 2.66 17.16
N ASP A 78 -22.50 2.83 18.43
CA ASP A 78 -21.08 2.86 18.84
C ASP A 78 -20.28 1.65 18.33
N ILE A 79 -20.86 0.45 18.39
CA ILE A 79 -20.23 -0.78 17.86
C ILE A 79 -19.96 -0.67 16.36
N VAL A 80 -20.92 -0.18 15.58
CA VAL A 80 -20.76 -0.02 14.13
C VAL A 80 -19.72 1.04 13.84
N ILE A 81 -19.75 2.17 14.54
CA ILE A 81 -18.78 3.26 14.36
C ILE A 81 -17.37 2.75 14.62
N ARG A 82 -17.13 2.03 15.73
CA ARG A 82 -15.83 1.43 16.04
C ARG A 82 -15.36 0.44 14.98
N ALA A 83 -16.23 -0.45 14.52
CA ALA A 83 -15.89 -1.41 13.47
C ALA A 83 -15.52 -0.72 12.15
N VAL A 84 -16.18 0.38 11.80
CA VAL A 84 -15.82 1.17 10.62
C VAL A 84 -14.52 1.94 10.84
N THR A 85 -14.26 2.45 12.04
CA THR A 85 -12.97 3.07 12.39
C THR A 85 -11.82 2.09 12.21
N GLU A 86 -11.95 0.87 12.69
CA GLU A 86 -10.96 -0.20 12.50
C GLU A 86 -10.76 -0.50 11.02
N LEU A 87 -11.84 -0.69 10.24
CA LEU A 87 -11.76 -0.91 8.80
C LEU A 87 -10.99 0.20 8.06
N VAL A 88 -11.24 1.47 8.42
CA VAL A 88 -10.55 2.62 7.82
C VAL A 88 -9.09 2.67 8.28
N ALA A 89 -8.79 2.37 9.54
CA ALA A 89 -7.43 2.30 10.07
C ALA A 89 -6.61 1.22 9.36
N ASP A 90 -7.18 0.02 9.17
CA ASP A 90 -6.56 -1.08 8.45
C ASP A 90 -6.30 -0.72 6.97
N PHE A 91 -7.22 0.03 6.36
CA PHE A 91 -6.99 0.53 5.01
C PHE A 91 -5.83 1.54 4.94
N CYS A 92 -5.71 2.43 5.94
CA CYS A 92 -4.54 3.31 6.03
C CYS A 92 -3.23 2.53 6.19
N GLU A 93 -3.19 1.51 7.05
CA GLU A 93 -1.98 0.68 7.16
C GLU A 93 -1.68 -0.05 5.83
N HIS A 94 -2.72 -0.59 5.20
CA HIS A 94 -2.58 -1.25 3.91
C HIS A 94 -2.01 -0.32 2.85
N ILE A 95 -2.49 0.93 2.74
CA ILE A 95 -1.90 1.93 1.86
C ILE A 95 -0.42 2.16 2.21
N TYR A 96 -0.10 2.37 3.49
CA TYR A 96 1.27 2.62 3.96
C TYR A 96 2.24 1.51 3.54
N LEU A 97 1.84 0.25 3.73
CA LEU A 97 2.63 -0.93 3.32
C LEU A 97 2.85 -0.99 1.79
N GLN A 98 1.95 -0.41 1.01
CA GLN A 98 2.04 -0.38 -0.45
C GLN A 98 2.77 0.86 -1.00
N LEU A 99 2.97 1.93 -0.22
CA LEU A 99 3.63 3.15 -0.69
C LEU A 99 4.96 2.90 -1.43
N PRO A 100 5.88 2.03 -0.96
CA PRO A 100 7.14 1.75 -1.65
C PRO A 100 6.96 1.17 -3.07
N ASN A 101 5.83 0.51 -3.33
CA ASN A 101 5.51 -0.14 -4.59
C ASN A 101 4.84 0.81 -5.60
N LEU A 102 4.40 1.99 -5.16
CA LEU A 102 3.70 2.96 -6.01
C LEU A 102 4.66 3.94 -6.71
N PRO A 103 4.30 4.42 -7.92
CA PRO A 103 4.90 5.60 -8.54
C PRO A 103 4.82 6.83 -7.63
N ASP A 104 5.80 7.73 -7.72
CA ASP A 104 5.94 8.85 -6.77
C ASP A 104 4.75 9.82 -6.78
N ASP A 105 4.14 10.07 -7.93
CA ASP A 105 2.95 10.91 -8.09
C ASP A 105 1.72 10.31 -7.38
N ILE A 106 1.50 9.00 -7.56
CA ILE A 106 0.37 8.31 -6.93
C ILE A 106 0.62 8.10 -5.43
N ARG A 107 1.86 7.81 -5.05
CA ARG A 107 2.29 7.68 -3.65
C ARG A 107 1.92 8.92 -2.84
N LYS A 108 2.21 10.13 -3.37
CA LYS A 108 1.88 11.39 -2.70
C LYS A 108 0.38 11.57 -2.47
N GLY A 109 -0.44 11.17 -3.44
CA GLY A 109 -1.90 11.24 -3.31
C GLY A 109 -2.42 10.36 -2.18
N TRP A 110 -1.95 9.12 -2.12
CA TRP A 110 -2.33 8.17 -1.06
C TRP A 110 -1.80 8.55 0.32
N ASP A 111 -0.56 9.03 0.41
CA ASP A 111 0.01 9.56 1.66
C ASP A 111 -0.81 10.75 2.18
N GLY A 112 -1.11 11.70 1.29
CA GLY A 112 -1.96 12.85 1.63
C GLY A 112 -3.37 12.43 2.06
N TYR A 113 -3.95 11.42 1.41
CA TYR A 113 -5.26 10.89 1.76
C TYR A 113 -5.31 10.30 3.18
N MET A 114 -4.37 9.43 3.54
CA MET A 114 -4.31 8.84 4.89
C MET A 114 -4.13 9.90 5.96
N LYS A 115 -3.24 10.86 5.73
CA LYS A 115 -3.01 11.99 6.64
C LYS A 115 -4.24 12.86 6.78
N ASN A 116 -4.96 13.12 5.69
CA ASN A 116 -6.21 13.86 5.73
C ASN A 116 -7.25 13.13 6.57
N LEU A 117 -7.40 11.80 6.44
CA LEU A 117 -8.30 11.03 7.29
C LEU A 117 -7.90 11.11 8.77
N TYR A 118 -6.62 10.88 9.09
CA TYR A 118 -6.12 10.95 10.47
C TYR A 118 -6.33 12.34 11.10
N ASN A 119 -6.06 13.41 10.36
CA ASN A 119 -6.19 14.78 10.85
C ASN A 119 -7.64 15.24 11.01
N ASN A 120 -8.58 14.69 10.25
CA ASN A 120 -10.00 15.07 10.30
C ASN A 120 -10.88 14.01 10.99
N SER A 121 -10.29 13.04 11.70
CA SER A 121 -11.04 12.00 12.39
C SER A 121 -10.56 11.82 13.83
N PRO A 122 -11.29 12.37 14.82
CA PRO A 122 -11.01 12.11 16.24
C PRO A 122 -11.06 10.62 16.57
N LEU A 123 -11.91 9.86 15.87
CA LEU A 123 -12.03 8.42 16.03
C LEU A 123 -10.78 7.66 15.60
N LEU A 124 -10.18 8.01 14.46
CA LEU A 124 -8.93 7.37 14.05
C LEU A 124 -7.80 7.70 15.03
N ARG A 125 -7.70 8.95 15.48
CA ARG A 125 -6.71 9.33 16.50
C ARG A 125 -6.90 8.53 17.79
N GLU A 126 -8.12 8.48 18.31
CA GLU A 126 -8.48 7.67 19.48
C GLU A 126 -8.14 6.19 19.28
N HIS A 127 -8.41 5.64 18.09
CA HIS A 127 -8.12 4.24 17.77
C HIS A 127 -6.63 3.94 17.82
N PHE A 128 -5.78 4.83 17.31
CA PHE A 128 -4.32 4.65 17.35
C PHE A 128 -3.69 4.96 18.71
N GLU A 129 -4.30 5.83 19.53
CA GLU A 129 -3.81 6.18 20.87
C GLU A 129 -4.18 5.14 21.95
N ARG A 130 -5.21 4.33 21.71
CA ARG A 130 -5.66 3.26 22.62
C ARG A 130 -4.87 1.97 22.41
N GLY A 131 -5.18 0.94 23.20
CA GLY A 131 -4.56 -0.39 23.08
C GLY A 131 -4.67 -1.04 21.68
N SER A 132 -5.61 -0.59 20.84
CA SER A 132 -5.68 -0.97 19.42
C SER A 132 -4.51 -0.43 18.58
N GLY A 133 -3.84 0.64 19.02
CA GLY A 133 -2.62 1.14 18.40
C GLY A 133 -1.46 0.12 18.41
N GLU A 134 -1.46 -0.83 19.34
CA GLU A 134 -0.44 -1.88 19.43
C GLU A 134 -0.49 -2.88 18.27
N TRP A 135 -1.58 -2.91 17.51
CA TRP A 135 -1.72 -3.76 16.33
C TRP A 135 -0.91 -3.26 15.14
N TYR A 136 -0.61 -1.96 15.12
CA TYR A 136 0.02 -1.29 14.00
C TYR A 136 1.50 -0.99 14.29
N SER A 137 2.30 -0.93 13.23
CA SER A 137 3.71 -0.54 13.37
C SER A 137 3.86 0.92 13.86
N LYS A 138 4.86 1.18 14.71
CA LYS A 138 5.12 2.53 15.23
C LYS A 138 5.47 3.49 14.10
N GLU A 139 6.23 3.02 13.12
CA GLU A 139 6.63 3.79 11.95
C GLU A 139 5.43 4.25 11.12
N PHE A 140 4.39 3.41 11.00
CA PHE A 140 3.15 3.80 10.35
C PHE A 140 2.41 4.91 11.12
N ILE A 141 2.24 4.74 12.43
CA ILE A 141 1.56 5.74 13.27
C ILE A 141 2.31 7.08 13.24
N GLU A 142 3.64 7.05 13.33
CA GLU A 142 4.50 8.23 13.19
C GLU A 142 4.37 8.86 11.79
N ALA A 143 4.24 8.04 10.73
CA ALA A 143 4.04 8.55 9.38
C ALA A 143 2.71 9.28 9.19
N LEU A 144 1.68 9.00 10.00
CA LEU A 144 0.39 9.72 9.95
C LEU A 144 0.48 11.11 10.59
N SER A 145 1.30 11.29 11.62
CA SER A 145 1.42 12.54 12.38
C SER A 145 2.46 13.52 11.79
N HIS A 146 3.38 13.04 10.96
CA HIS A 146 4.41 13.86 10.32
C HIS A 146 4.15 14.18 8.84
N SER A 147 4.58 15.37 8.39
CA SER A 147 4.61 15.73 6.97
C SER A 147 5.48 14.74 6.19
N TYR A 148 5.10 14.42 4.94
CA TYR A 148 5.74 13.41 4.09
C TYR A 148 7.28 13.47 4.09
N VAL A 149 7.92 12.41 4.59
CA VAL A 149 9.36 12.14 4.41
C VAL A 149 9.49 10.97 3.44
N PRO A 150 10.13 11.12 2.27
CA PRO A 150 10.31 10.02 1.34
C PRO A 150 11.09 8.88 2.01
N MET A 151 10.51 7.69 2.09
CA MET A 151 11.28 6.51 2.50
C MET A 151 12.41 6.28 1.50
N GLN A 152 13.65 6.38 1.98
CA GLN A 152 14.81 5.99 1.19
C GLN A 152 14.70 4.50 0.91
N LYS A 153 14.79 4.11 -0.37
CA LYS A 153 14.92 2.70 -0.75
C LYS A 153 16.10 2.13 0.04
N LYS A 154 15.86 1.13 0.89
CA LYS A 154 16.94 0.28 1.37
C LYS A 154 17.52 -0.43 0.15
N THR A 155 18.64 0.07 -0.36
CA THR A 155 19.52 -0.70 -1.23
C THR A 155 19.98 -1.92 -0.43
N GLN A 156 19.52 -3.10 -0.83
CA GLN A 156 20.14 -4.37 -0.46
C GLN A 156 21.52 -4.47 -1.11
#